data_AF-A0A3N9TVP8-F1
#
_entry.id   AF-A0A3N9TVP8-F1
#
_cell.length_a   1.000
_cell.length_b   1.000
_cell.length_c   1.000
_cell.angle_alpha   90.00
_cell.angle_beta   90.00
_cell.angle_gamma   90.00
#
_symmetry.space_group_name_H-M   'P 1'
#
loop_
_entity.id
_entity.type
_entity.pdbx_description
1 polymer ?
#
loop_
_entity_poly.entity_id
_entity_poly.type
_entity_poly.pdbx_seq_one_letter_code
_entity_poly.pdbx_strand_id
1 'polypeptide(L)'
;MNKIDREIIVILKDVFQLKRVRPMESDHNIRLWMIRAFFLVSVVGLIGRVFMKFSGRDIPDEYSALVNTPLAFFFSMLFLHINNEVEETSSILFVLTWLALMLSLYV
;
A
#
# COMPACT_ATOMS: atom_id res chain seq x y z
N MET A 1 -7.77 -12.02 -17.20
CA MET A 1 -6.54 -11.32 -16.81
C MET A 1 -5.92 -10.77 -18.07
N ASN A 2 -5.90 -9.44 -18.20
CA ASN A 2 -5.20 -8.77 -19.29
C ASN A 2 -3.69 -8.92 -19.11
N LYS A 3 -2.91 -8.76 -20.19
CA LYS A 3 -1.44 -8.81 -20.13
C LYS A 3 -0.87 -7.84 -19.08
N ILE A 4 -1.50 -6.67 -18.96
CA ILE A 4 -1.13 -5.60 -18.02
C ILE A 4 -1.37 -6.01 -16.56
N ASP A 5 -2.44 -6.75 -16.28
CA ASP A 5 -2.70 -7.26 -14.91
C ASP A 5 -1.58 -8.20 -14.46
N ARG A 6 -0.99 -8.94 -15.42
CA ARG A 6 0.13 -9.84 -15.15
C ARG A 6 1.41 -9.06 -14.85
N GLU A 7 1.66 -7.96 -15.53
CA GLU A 7 2.78 -7.06 -15.27
C GLU A 7 2.68 -6.41 -13.90
N ILE A 8 1.50 -5.95 -13.49
CA ILE A 8 1.30 -5.36 -12.17
C ILE A 8 1.46 -6.40 -11.06
N ILE A 9 1.01 -7.64 -11.27
CA ILE A 9 1.27 -8.73 -10.32
C ILE A 9 2.78 -9.01 -10.21
N VAL A 10 3.53 -8.89 -11.30
CA VAL A 10 5.00 -9.01 -11.26
C VAL A 10 5.62 -7.85 -10.49
N ILE A 11 5.18 -6.60 -10.72
CA ILE A 11 5.62 -5.42 -9.96
C ILE A 11 5.30 -5.56 -8.48
N LEU A 12 4.08 -5.97 -8.12
CA LEU A 12 3.68 -6.23 -6.73
C LEU A 12 4.52 -7.35 -6.09
N LYS A 13 4.79 -8.43 -6.83
CA LYS A 13 5.71 -9.48 -6.37
C LYS A 13 7.13 -8.96 -6.18
N ASP A 14 7.57 -8.00 -7.00
CA ASP A 14 8.86 -7.31 -6.86
C ASP A 14 8.88 -6.44 -5.60
N VAL A 15 7.84 -5.64 -5.43
CA VAL A 15 7.63 -4.78 -4.26
C VAL A 15 7.61 -5.60 -2.97
N PHE A 16 7.04 -6.81 -2.95
CA PHE A 16 7.00 -7.65 -1.73
C PHE A 16 7.97 -8.84 -1.76
N GLN A 17 9.00 -8.80 -2.62
CA GLN A 17 9.91 -9.91 -2.94
C GLN A 17 10.30 -10.83 -1.75
N LEU A 18 9.82 -12.08 -1.83
CA LEU A 18 10.26 -13.24 -1.05
C LEU A 18 11.56 -13.89 -1.60
N LYS A 19 12.14 -13.45 -2.73
CA LYS A 19 13.37 -14.04 -3.28
C LYS A 19 14.30 -13.02 -3.97
N ARG A 20 15.46 -12.82 -3.32
CA ARG A 20 16.83 -12.54 -3.80
C ARG A 20 17.06 -11.40 -4.82
N VAL A 21 17.41 -10.24 -4.25
CA VAL A 21 18.52 -9.32 -4.62
C VAL A 21 18.99 -9.40 -6.07
N ARG A 22 18.31 -8.68 -6.98
CA ARG A 22 18.99 -8.08 -8.13
C ARG A 22 19.60 -6.75 -7.68
N PRO A 23 20.77 -6.33 -8.20
CA PRO A 23 21.25 -4.98 -7.97
C PRO A 23 20.23 -4.01 -8.57
N MET A 24 19.46 -3.37 -7.71
CA MET A 24 18.51 -2.32 -8.06
C MET A 24 19.22 -0.98 -7.89
N GLU A 25 18.91 -0.02 -8.77
CA GLU A 25 19.37 1.36 -8.60
C GLU A 25 18.92 1.91 -7.23
N SER A 26 19.78 2.71 -6.60
CA SER A 26 19.59 3.20 -5.22
C SER A 26 18.22 3.85 -5.01
N ASP A 27 17.74 4.64 -5.96
CA ASP A 27 16.46 5.34 -5.89
C ASP A 27 15.26 4.40 -5.96
N HIS A 28 15.38 3.33 -6.74
CA HIS A 28 14.35 2.30 -6.83
C HIS A 28 14.26 1.51 -5.51
N ASN A 29 15.41 1.19 -4.90
CA ASN A 29 15.45 0.50 -3.63
C ASN A 29 14.86 1.35 -2.48
N ILE A 30 15.14 2.65 -2.44
CA ILE A 30 14.55 3.57 -1.45
C ILE A 30 13.03 3.63 -1.62
N ARG A 31 12.53 3.73 -2.85
CA ARG A 31 11.09 3.73 -3.15
C ARG A 31 10.40 2.45 -2.66
N LEU A 32 10.99 1.30 -2.98
CA LEU A 32 10.48 0.01 -2.51
C LEU A 32 10.52 -0.11 -0.98
N TRP A 33 11.59 0.35 -0.35
CA TRP A 33 11.73 0.35 1.10
C TRP A 33 10.66 1.22 1.76
N MET A 34 10.40 2.43 1.24
CA MET A 34 9.33 3.30 1.75
C MET A 34 7.96 2.63 1.63
N ILE A 35 7.61 2.09 0.45
CA ILE A 35 6.34 1.41 0.24
C ILE A 35 6.17 0.26 1.25
N ARG A 36 7.22 -0.54 1.48
CA ARG A 36 7.20 -1.62 2.49
C ARG A 36 7.04 -1.09 3.91
N ALA A 37 7.75 -0.02 4.28
CA ALA A 37 7.69 0.56 5.61
C ALA A 37 6.30 1.10 5.94
N PHE A 38 5.71 1.89 5.03
CA PHE A 38 4.36 2.41 5.19
C PHE A 38 3.30 1.31 5.18
N PHE A 39 3.49 0.27 4.37
CA PHE A 39 2.64 -0.93 4.43
C PHE A 39 2.66 -1.57 5.83
N LEU A 40 3.86 -1.81 6.37
CA LEU A 40 4.04 -2.46 7.67
C LEU A 40 3.40 -1.64 8.81
N VAL A 41 3.65 -0.33 8.84
CA VAL A 41 3.04 0.58 9.82
C VAL A 41 1.52 0.56 9.71
N SER A 42 0.99 0.57 8.49
CA SER A 42 -0.45 0.52 8.24
C SER A 42 -1.08 -0.80 8.73
N VAL A 43 -0.43 -1.93 8.46
CA VAL A 43 -0.89 -3.25 8.93
C VAL A 43 -0.89 -3.31 10.46
N VAL A 44 0.17 -2.84 11.13
CA VAL A 44 0.25 -2.80 12.60
C VAL A 44 -0.84 -1.90 13.17
N GLY A 45 -1.07 -0.73 12.58
CA GLY A 45 -2.13 0.19 12.96
C GLY A 45 -3.53 -0.41 12.82
N LEU A 46 -3.79 -1.10 11.70
CA LEU A 46 -5.06 -1.80 11.48
C LEU A 46 -5.27 -2.95 12.48
N ILE A 47 -4.23 -3.73 12.78
CA ILE A 47 -4.28 -4.78 13.81
C ILE A 47 -4.65 -4.18 15.16
N GLY A 48 -3.99 -3.09 15.57
CA GLY A 48 -4.30 -2.41 16.82
C GLY A 48 -5.73 -1.86 16.86
N ARG A 49 -6.23 -1.30 15.74
CA ARG A 49 -7.63 -0.85 15.60
C ARG A 49 -8.61 -2.01 15.81
N VAL A 50 -8.32 -3.18 15.25
CA VAL A 50 -9.12 -4.40 15.42
C VAL A 50 -9.12 -4.83 16.89
N PHE A 51 -7.97 -4.87 17.56
CA PHE A 51 -7.88 -5.22 18.98
C PHE A 51 -8.67 -4.24 19.87
N MET A 52 -8.61 -2.93 19.61
CA MET A 52 -9.37 -1.94 20.37
C MET A 52 -10.88 -2.14 20.23
N LYS A 53 -11.35 -2.38 19.00
CA LYS A 53 -12.75 -2.69 18.71
C LYS A 53 -13.22 -3.97 19.40
N PHE A 54 -12.38 -5.02 19.41
CA PHE A 54 -12.68 -6.27 20.15
C PHE A 54 -12.66 -6.08 21.66
N SER A 55 -11.86 -5.15 22.17
CA SER A 55 -11.79 -4.82 23.60
C SER A 55 -12.93 -3.90 24.07
N GLY A 56 -13.86 -3.55 23.18
CA GLY A 56 -14.96 -2.63 23.47
C GLY A 56 -14.52 -1.21 23.78
N ARG A 57 -13.29 -0.82 23.40
CA ARG A 57 -12.79 0.54 23.56
C ARG A 57 -13.11 1.35 22.31
N ASP A 58 -13.55 2.59 22.53
CA ASP A 58 -13.68 3.56 21.45
C ASP A 58 -12.30 3.87 20.87
N ILE A 59 -12.26 4.10 19.56
CA ILE A 59 -11.04 4.42 18.83
C ILE A 59 -10.87 5.95 18.89
N PRO A 60 -9.82 6.47 19.54
CA PRO A 60 -9.59 7.91 19.58
C PRO A 60 -9.32 8.46 18.16
N ASP A 61 -9.76 9.69 17.90
CA ASP A 61 -9.54 10.37 16.61
C ASP A 61 -8.05 10.48 16.27
N GLU A 62 -7.21 10.73 17.28
CA GLU A 62 -5.75 10.75 17.16
C GLU A 62 -5.19 9.41 16.68
N TYR A 63 -5.74 8.31 17.16
CA TYR A 63 -5.35 6.96 16.74
C TYR A 63 -5.79 6.69 15.30
N SER A 64 -7.01 7.09 14.94
CA SER A 64 -7.48 7.02 13.55
C SER A 64 -6.55 7.79 12.62
N ALA A 65 -6.22 9.05 12.93
CA ALA A 65 -5.29 9.85 12.12
C ALA A 65 -3.90 9.19 11.98
N LEU A 66 -3.39 8.60 13.06
CA LEU A 66 -2.10 7.90 13.09
C LEU A 66 -2.08 6.64 12.22
N VAL A 67 -3.21 5.93 12.09
CA VAL A 67 -3.32 4.76 11.20
C VAL A 67 -3.60 5.17 9.76
N ASN A 68 -4.43 6.19 9.56
CA ASN A 68 -4.89 6.60 8.23
C ASN A 68 -3.82 7.35 7.43
N THR A 69 -2.96 8.12 8.10
CA THR A 69 -1.86 8.85 7.46
C THR A 69 -0.88 7.91 6.73
N PRO A 70 -0.23 6.93 7.39
CA PRO A 70 0.67 6.00 6.72
C PRO A 70 -0.04 5.14 5.67
N LEU A 71 -1.33 4.85 5.85
CA LEU A 71 -2.15 4.12 4.89
C LEU A 71 -2.32 4.92 3.60
N ALA A 72 -2.66 6.20 3.71
CA ALA A 72 -2.78 7.11 2.57
C ALA A 72 -1.43 7.26 1.84
N PHE A 73 -0.33 7.41 2.58
CA PHE A 73 1.02 7.46 2.00
C PHE A 73 1.39 6.16 1.27
N PHE A 74 1.09 5.00 1.85
CA PHE A 74 1.32 3.70 1.22
C PHE A 74 0.58 3.59 -0.12
N PHE A 75 -0.73 3.85 -0.14
CA PHE A 75 -1.52 3.74 -1.36
C PHE A 75 -1.08 4.76 -2.42
N SER A 76 -0.77 5.98 -2.01
CA SER A 76 -0.29 7.03 -2.93
C SER A 76 1.05 6.67 -3.56
N MET A 77 2.01 6.19 -2.76
CA MET A 77 3.31 5.76 -3.30
C MET A 77 3.22 4.52 -4.17
N LEU A 78 2.38 3.54 -3.79
CA LEU A 78 2.15 2.35 -4.59
C LEU A 78 1.49 2.71 -5.93
N PHE A 79 0.52 3.61 -5.92
CA PHE A 79 -0.11 4.15 -7.12
C PHE A 79 0.92 4.83 -8.04
N LEU A 80 1.74 5.73 -7.51
CA LEU A 80 2.78 6.41 -8.30
C LEU A 80 3.82 5.43 -8.84
N HIS A 81 4.21 4.43 -8.05
CA HIS A 81 5.18 3.44 -8.50
C HIS A 81 4.62 2.58 -9.65
N ILE A 82 3.38 2.11 -9.53
CA ILE A 82 2.73 1.32 -10.60
C ILE A 82 2.50 2.19 -11.84
N ASN A 83 2.02 3.43 -11.67
CA ASN A 83 1.78 4.33 -12.80
C ASN A 83 3.07 4.71 -13.54
N ASN A 84 4.20 4.82 -12.84
CA ASN A 84 5.49 5.06 -13.49
C ASN A 84 6.03 3.86 -14.27
N GLU A 85 5.62 2.63 -13.93
CA GLU A 85 6.12 1.39 -14.54
C GLU A 85 5.18 0.84 -15.62
N VAL A 86 3.94 1.32 -15.71
CA VAL A 86 2.91 0.79 -16.63
C VAL A 86 2.42 1.89 -17.57
N GLU A 87 2.54 1.67 -18.88
CA GLU A 87 2.17 2.67 -19.91
C GLU A 87 0.65 2.83 -20.11
N GLU A 88 -0.18 1.85 -19.70
CA GLU A 88 -1.64 1.85 -19.87
C GLU A 88 -2.42 1.67 -18.55
N THR A 89 -3.61 2.30 -18.46
CA THR A 89 -4.46 2.25 -17.25
C THR A 89 -5.06 0.85 -17.03
N SER A 90 -4.59 0.12 -16.00
CA SER A 90 -5.09 -1.22 -15.64
C SER A 90 -6.24 -1.20 -14.63
N SER A 91 -7.08 -2.25 -14.69
CA SER A 91 -8.10 -2.57 -13.68
C SER A 91 -7.53 -2.76 -12.27
N ILE A 92 -6.28 -3.22 -12.10
CA ILE A 92 -5.64 -3.31 -10.78
C ILE A 92 -5.35 -1.91 -10.22
N LEU A 93 -4.92 -1.01 -11.08
CA LEU A 93 -4.69 0.40 -10.75
C LEU A 93 -6.02 1.05 -10.32
N PHE A 94 -7.11 0.75 -11.03
CA PHE A 94 -8.47 1.16 -10.67
C PHE A 94 -8.93 0.59 -9.30
N VAL A 95 -8.69 -0.70 -9.02
CA VAL A 95 -9.01 -1.31 -7.72
C VAL A 95 -8.18 -0.70 -6.59
N LEU A 96 -6.90 -0.40 -6.82
CA LEU A 96 -6.03 0.26 -5.85
C LEU A 96 -6.49 1.68 -5.54
N THR A 97 -6.83 2.46 -6.57
CA THR A 97 -7.41 3.80 -6.41
C THR A 97 -8.77 3.73 -5.70
N TRP A 98 -9.60 2.74 -6.03
CA TRP A 98 -10.88 2.53 -5.38
C TRP A 98 -10.73 2.13 -3.90
N LEU A 99 -9.80 1.24 -3.56
CA LEU A 99 -9.48 0.88 -2.18
C LEU A 99 -8.92 2.07 -1.40
N ALA A 100 -8.04 2.86 -2.01
CA ALA A 100 -7.52 4.09 -1.40
C ALA A 100 -8.64 5.09 -1.10
N LEU A 101 -9.57 5.28 -2.03
CA LEU A 101 -10.75 6.14 -1.84
C LEU A 101 -11.69 5.61 -0.76
N MET A 102 -12.02 4.31 -0.79
CA MET A 102 -12.88 3.69 0.23
C MET A 102 -12.26 3.75 1.62
N LEU A 103 -10.94 3.53 1.72
CA LEU A 103 -10.23 3.65 2.98
C LEU A 103 -10.13 5.09 3.46
N SER A 104 -10.02 6.07 2.56
CA SER A 104 -10.07 7.50 2.90
C SER A 104 -11.46 7.96 3.36
N LEU A 105 -12.54 7.36 2.86
CA LEU A 105 -13.93 7.70 3.19
C LEU A 105 -14.46 6.95 4.42
N TYR A 106 -13.81 5.86 4.81
CA TYR A 106 -14.11 5.10 6.03
C TYR A 106 -13.37 5.68 7.27
N VAL A 107 -12.61 6.75 7.06
CA VAL A 107 -12.02 7.62 8.11
C VAL A 107 -13.05 8.62 8.57
#